data_AF-A0A923ZL91-F1
#
_entry.id   AF-A0A923ZL91-F1
#
_cell.length_a   1.000
_cell.length_b   1.000
_cell.length_c   1.000
_cell.angle_alpha   90.00
_cell.angle_beta   90.00
_cell.angle_gamma   90.00
#
_symmetry.space_group_name_H-M   'P 1'
#
loop_
_entity.id
_entity.type
_entity.pdbx_description
1 polymer ?
#
loop_
_entity_poly.entity_id
_entity_poly.type
_entity_poly.pdbx_seq_one_letter_code
_entity_poly.pdbx_strand_id
1 'polypeptide(L)'
;MALLLVVGLEGGLHTVRGLAARLGVSKPVVTRALNSLTGLGLVLRRIDERDRRSVFVDLTKAGHEFLTDFAGIISRDDKEIT
;
A
#
# COMPACT_ATOMS: atom_id res chain seq x y z
N MET A 1 4.53 -4.59 -5.60
CA MET A 1 5.11 -3.86 -4.45
C MET A 1 4.83 -2.36 -4.47
N ALA A 2 4.89 -1.66 -5.62
CA ALA A 2 4.69 -0.19 -5.70
C ALA A 2 3.50 0.36 -4.90
N LEU A 3 2.34 -0.31 -4.92
CA LEU A 3 1.17 0.13 -4.16
C LEU A 3 1.40 0.12 -2.64
N LEU A 4 2.04 -0.92 -2.11
CA LEU A 4 2.31 -1.03 -0.67
C LEU A 4 3.26 0.08 -0.20
N LEU A 5 4.28 0.40 -1.02
CA LEU A 5 5.21 1.49 -0.76
C LEU A 5 4.51 2.84 -0.76
N VAL A 6 3.62 3.11 -1.73
CA VAL A 6 2.84 4.35 -1.75
C VAL A 6 1.99 4.48 -0.49
N VAL A 7 1.25 3.44 -0.11
CA VAL A 7 0.40 3.47 1.09
C VAL A 7 1.23 3.67 2.38
N GLY A 8 2.43 3.10 2.46
CA GLY A 8 3.27 3.18 3.65
C GLY A 8 4.17 4.41 3.76
N LEU A 9 4.59 4.98 2.64
CA LEU A 9 5.50 6.14 2.62
C LEU A 9 4.75 7.46 2.49
N GLU A 10 3.62 7.47 1.78
CA GLU A 10 2.76 8.63 1.69
C GLU A 10 1.72 8.50 2.81
N GLY A 11 1.90 9.24 3.90
CA GLY A 11 0.97 9.19 5.03
C GLY A 11 -0.46 9.61 4.65
N GLY A 12 -1.43 9.22 5.48
CA GLY A 12 -2.84 9.60 5.33
C GLY A 12 -3.72 8.51 4.73
N LEU A 13 -5.02 8.80 4.64
CA LEU A 13 -6.02 7.84 4.16
C LEU A 13 -6.03 7.79 2.63
N HIS A 14 -5.68 6.63 2.08
CA HIS A 14 -5.67 6.42 0.63
C HIS A 14 -7.01 5.93 0.11
N THR A 15 -7.35 6.28 -1.13
CA THR A 15 -8.52 5.70 -1.82
C THR A 15 -8.09 4.99 -3.09
N VAL A 16 -8.88 4.03 -3.58
CA VAL A 16 -8.62 3.34 -4.85
C VAL A 16 -8.43 4.33 -6.00
N ARG A 17 -9.23 5.40 -6.03
CA ARG A 17 -9.13 6.46 -7.04
C ARG A 17 -7.81 7.23 -6.93
N GLY A 18 -7.43 7.63 -5.72
CA GLY A 18 -6.18 8.33 -5.48
C GLY A 18 -4.96 7.49 -5.87
N LEU A 19 -4.93 6.23 -5.44
CA LEU A 19 -3.86 5.28 -5.77
C LEU A 19 -3.75 5.04 -7.28
N ALA A 20 -4.87 4.90 -7.98
CA ALA A 20 -4.89 4.71 -9.44
C ALA A 20 -4.26 5.91 -10.17
N ALA A 21 -4.66 7.13 -9.79
CA ALA A 21 -4.09 8.35 -10.33
C ALA A 21 -2.59 8.49 -10.00
N ARG A 22 -2.20 8.21 -8.75
CA ARG A 22 -0.82 8.32 -8.27
C ARG A 22 0.13 7.36 -8.99
N LEU A 23 -0.33 6.14 -9.24
CA LEU A 23 0.46 5.09 -9.89
C LEU A 23 0.34 5.08 -11.42
N GLY A 24 -0.50 5.95 -12.01
CA GLY A 24 -0.73 5.98 -13.46
C GLY A 24 -1.38 4.71 -14.01
N VAL A 25 -2.17 4.00 -13.21
CA VAL A 25 -2.82 2.73 -13.59
C VAL A 25 -4.34 2.81 -13.51
N SER A 26 -5.03 1.85 -14.12
CA SER A 26 -6.48 1.77 -14.02
C SER A 26 -6.95 1.31 -12.64
N LYS A 27 -8.15 1.74 -12.22
CA LYS A 27 -8.75 1.33 -10.93
C LYS A 27 -8.83 -0.19 -10.75
N PRO A 28 -9.18 -1.02 -11.76
CA PRO A 28 -9.17 -2.48 -11.60
C PRO A 28 -7.81 -3.07 -11.25
N VAL A 29 -6.71 -2.47 -11.74
CA VAL A 29 -5.35 -2.89 -11.38
C VAL A 29 -5.10 -2.67 -9.88
N VAL A 30 -5.47 -1.49 -9.37
CA VAL A 30 -5.39 -1.16 -7.94
C VAL A 30 -6.23 -2.12 -7.12
N THR A 31 -7.49 -2.37 -7.51
CA THR A 31 -8.38 -3.30 -6.79
C THR A 31 -7.81 -4.71 -6.72
N ARG A 32 -7.24 -5.23 -7.83
CA ARG A 32 -6.61 -6.55 -7.83
C ARG A 32 -5.40 -6.60 -6.90
N ALA A 33 -4.54 -5.57 -6.94
CA ALA A 33 -3.38 -5.49 -6.04
C ALA A 33 -3.81 -5.41 -4.56
N LEU A 34 -4.83 -4.63 -4.24
CA LEU A 34 -5.40 -4.55 -2.89
C LEU A 34 -6.00 -5.88 -2.44
N ASN A 35 -6.64 -6.65 -3.33
CA ASN A 35 -7.11 -7.99 -3.00
C ASN A 35 -5.97 -8.92 -2.59
N SER A 36 -4.87 -8.93 -3.34
CA SER A 36 -3.69 -9.71 -2.99
C SER A 36 -3.07 -9.26 -1.66
N LEU A 37 -2.89 -7.95 -1.46
CA LEU A 37 -2.28 -7.42 -0.23
C LEU A 37 -3.17 -7.62 1.00
N THR A 38 -4.49 -7.56 0.86
CA THR A 38 -5.41 -7.91 1.95
C THR A 38 -5.34 -9.41 2.24
N GLY A 39 -5.23 -10.27 1.21
CA GLY A 39 -5.05 -11.71 1.40
C GLY A 39 -3.75 -12.07 2.14
N LEU A 40 -2.71 -11.23 2.00
CA LEU A 40 -1.46 -11.32 2.76
C LEU A 40 -1.52 -10.65 4.14
N GLY A 41 -2.64 -10.01 4.50
CA GLY A 41 -2.79 -9.31 5.77
C GLY A 41 -1.97 -8.01 5.90
N LEU A 42 -1.47 -7.46 4.79
CA LEU A 42 -0.58 -6.28 4.79
C LEU A 42 -1.35 -4.95 4.73
N VAL A 43 -2.55 -4.97 4.15
CA VAL A 43 -3.41 -3.77 4.03
C VAL A 43 -4.82 -4.09 4.51
N LEU A 44 -5.46 -3.08 5.08
CA LEU A 44 -6.86 -3.10 5.48
C LEU A 44 -7.68 -2.11 4.66
N ARG A 45 -8.98 -2.41 4.53
CA ARG A 45 -9.94 -1.59 3.79
C ARG A 45 -11.09 -1.21 4.71
N ARG A 46 -11.41 0.07 4.78
CA ARG A 46 -12.56 0.59 5.55
C ARG A 46 -13.47 1.38 4.63
N ILE A 47 -14.76 1.08 4.66
CA ILE A 47 -15.76 1.88 3.96
C ILE A 47 -15.76 3.29 4.58
N ASP A 48 -15.79 4.32 3.73
CA ASP A 48 -15.99 5.68 4.20
C ASP A 48 -17.45 5.83 4.68
N GLU A 49 -17.64 6.21 5.94
CA GLU A 49 -18.97 6.38 6.54
C GLU A 49 -19.73 7.58 5.96
N ARG A 50 -19.01 8.56 5.38
CA ARG A 50 -19.59 9.74 4.74
C ARG A 50 -19.98 9.49 3.28
N ASP A 51 -19.27 8.59 2.61
CA ASP A 51 -19.58 8.13 1.26
C ASP A 51 -19.30 6.62 1.12
N ARG A 52 -20.35 5.81 1.19
CA ARG A 52 -20.24 4.34 1.11
C ARG A 52 -19.72 3.82 -0.23
N ARG A 53 -19.60 4.68 -1.25
CA ARG A 53 -18.97 4.35 -2.54
C ARG A 53 -17.45 4.48 -2.50
N SER A 54 -16.91 5.12 -1.46
CA SER A 54 -15.48 5.27 -1.22
C SER A 54 -14.99 4.25 -0.20
N VAL A 55 -13.77 3.76 -0.42
CA VAL A 55 -13.08 2.84 0.47
C VAL A 55 -11.72 3.44 0.76
N PHE A 56 -11.44 3.60 2.05
CA PHE A 56 -10.11 3.95 2.55
C PHE A 56 -9.24 2.71 2.65
N VAL A 57 -7.97 2.89 2.31
CA VAL A 57 -6.91 1.90 2.37
C VAL A 57 -5.87 2.38 3.36
N ASP A 58 -5.45 1.49 4.24
CA ASP A 58 -4.40 1.74 5.22
C ASP A 58 -3.55 0.46 5.41
N LEU A 59 -2.37 0.62 5.99
CA LEU A 59 -1.53 -0.51 6.37
C LEU A 59 -2.05 -1.16 7.67
N THR A 60 -1.92 -2.48 7.74
CA THR A 60 -2.02 -3.18 9.02
C THR A 60 -0.71 -3.03 9.82
N LYS A 61 -0.69 -3.47 11.07
CA LYS A 61 0.55 -3.60 11.84
C LYS A 61 1.60 -4.47 11.11
N ALA A 62 1.15 -5.61 10.58
CA ALA A 62 2.01 -6.51 9.79
C ALA A 62 2.52 -5.84 8.50
N GLY A 63 1.70 -4.99 7.86
CA GLY A 63 2.13 -4.18 6.72
C GLY A 63 3.26 -3.22 7.03
N HIS A 64 3.20 -2.53 8.18
CA HIS A 64 4.27 -1.65 8.65
C HIS A 64 5.55 -2.43 8.99
N GLU A 65 5.42 -3.57 9.68
CA GLU A 65 6.55 -4.45 10.00
C GLU A 65 7.23 -4.95 8.73
N PHE A 66 6.45 -5.44 7.76
CA PHE A 66 6.95 -5.88 6.46
C PHE A 66 7.74 -4.79 5.74
N LEU A 67 7.26 -3.55 5.70
CA LEU A 67 7.97 -2.45 5.06
C LEU A 67 9.26 -2.07 5.80
N THR A 68 9.27 -2.19 7.13
CA THR A 68 10.46 -1.94 7.95
C THR A 68 11.55 -2.97 7.66
N ASP A 69 11.17 -4.25 7.63
CA ASP A 69 12.09 -5.34 7.29
C ASP A 69 12.59 -5.21 5.86
N PHE A 70 11.69 -4.90 4.92
CA PHE A 70 12.02 -4.70 3.51
C PHE A 70 13.00 -3.53 3.30
N ALA A 71 12.83 -2.41 4.02
CA ALA A 71 13.77 -1.30 3.99
C ALA A 71 15.16 -1.70 4.53
N GLY A 72 15.18 -2.56 5.56
CA GLY A 72 16.42 -3.13 6.10
C GLY A 72 17.17 -4.01 5.10
N ILE A 73 16.46 -4.74 4.23
CA ILE A 73 17.05 -5.55 3.16
C ILE A 73 17.65 -4.64 2.09
N ILE A 74 16.89 -3.68 1.56
CA ILE A 74 17.38 -2.75 0.52
C ILE A 74 18.61 -1.98 1.00
N SER A 75 18.60 -1.50 2.25
CA SER A 75 19.71 -0.70 2.81
C SER A 75 20.99 -1.51 3.05
N ARG A 76 20.93 -2.85 3.06
CA ARG A 76 22.11 -3.72 3.19
C ARG A 76 22.79 -3.92 1.85
N ASP A 77 22.01 -4.09 0.79
CA ASP A 77 22.53 -4.32 -0.57
C ASP A 77 23.24 -3.06 -1.12
N ASP A 78 22.84 -1.86 -0.69
CA ASP A 78 23.52 -0.60 -1.05
C ASP A 78 24.95 -0.50 -0.47
N LYS A 79 25.29 -1.28 0.56
CA LYS A 79 26.62 -1.23 1.22
C LYS A 79 27.65 -2.20 0.66
N GLU A 80 27.26 -3.13 -0.22
CA GLU A 80 28.20 -4.09 -0.84
C GLU A 80 28.76 -3.62 -2.20
N ILE A 81 28.32 -2.46 -2.71
CA ILE A 81 28.73 -1.93 -4.02
C ILE A 81 29.72 -0.74 -3.90
N THR A 82 30.11 -0.33 -2.68
CA THR A 82 31.16 0.70 -2.44
C THR A 82 32.41 0.08 -1.85
#